data_AF-A0A1G2H1F5-F1
#
_entry.id   AF-A0A1G2H1F5-F1
#
_cell.length_a   1.000
_cell.length_b   1.000
_cell.length_c   1.000
_cell.angle_alpha   90.00
_cell.angle_beta   90.00
_cell.angle_gamma   90.00
#
_symmetry.space_group_name_H-M   'P 1'
#
loop_
_entity.id
_entity.type
_entity.pdbx_description
1 polymer ?
#
loop_
_entity_poly.entity_id
_entity_poly.type
_entity_poly.pdbx_seq_one_letter_code
_entity_poly.pdbx_strand_id
1 'polypeptide(L)'
;MDIRFTKHADEKFVTLARHGVRISRKKVITTVQDPDLIDHSHTPLFIAQGILDKAHVLRVVYKKEQQIIKIITFYPGRKSQYEKR
;
A
#
# COMPACT_ATOMS: atom_id res chain seq x y z
N MET A 1 5.57 -17.17 1.08
CA MET A 1 4.66 -16.19 1.70
C MET A 1 3.55 -15.86 0.71
N ASP A 2 2.29 -16.04 1.11
CA ASP A 2 1.12 -15.84 0.25
C ASP A 2 0.59 -14.40 0.42
N ILE A 3 0.17 -13.73 -0.67
CA ILE A 3 -0.35 -12.37 -0.63
C ILE A 3 -1.79 -12.38 -1.13
N ARG A 4 -2.71 -11.96 -0.26
CA ARG A 4 -4.15 -11.92 -0.56
C ARG A 4 -4.68 -10.51 -0.48
N PHE A 5 -5.51 -10.15 -1.45
CA PHE A 5 -6.26 -8.91 -1.44
C PHE A 5 -7.62 -9.14 -0.78
N THR A 6 -8.02 -8.23 0.09
CA THR A 6 -9.40 -8.19 0.57
C THR A 6 -10.31 -7.60 -0.52
N LYS A 7 -11.62 -7.83 -0.40
CA LYS A 7 -12.64 -7.18 -1.25
C LYS A 7 -12.46 -5.65 -1.28
N HIS A 8 -12.17 -5.04 -0.13
CA HIS A 8 -11.95 -3.60 -0.04
C HIS A 8 -10.71 -3.14 -0.84
N ALA A 9 -9.61 -3.89 -0.78
CA ALA A 9 -8.42 -3.60 -1.59
C ALA A 9 -8.69 -3.78 -3.09
N ASP A 10 -9.48 -4.78 -3.49
CA ASP A 10 -9.86 -5.00 -4.88
C ASP A 10 -10.72 -3.84 -5.43
N GLU A 11 -11.71 -3.38 -4.67
CA GLU A 11 -12.55 -2.23 -5.01
C GLU A 11 -11.74 -0.92 -5.09
N LYS A 12 -10.62 -0.84 -4.35
CA LYS A 12 -9.78 0.36 -4.31
C LYS A 12 -9.09 0.62 -5.66
N PHE A 13 -8.76 -0.42 -6.43
CA PHE A 13 -8.23 -0.25 -7.80
C PHE A 13 -9.22 0.52 -8.69
N VAL A 14 -10.50 0.12 -8.66
CA VAL A 14 -11.55 0.75 -9.46
C VAL A 14 -11.79 2.18 -9.01
N THR A 15 -11.89 2.39 -7.69
CA THR A 15 -12.10 3.72 -7.11
C THR A 15 -10.98 4.68 -7.48
N LEU A 16 -9.72 4.28 -7.33
CA LEU A 16 -8.58 5.15 -7.68
C LEU A 16 -8.50 5.41 -9.19
N ALA A 17 -8.79 4.41 -10.02
CA ALA A 17 -8.80 4.58 -11.47
C ALA A 17 -9.86 5.60 -11.93
N ARG A 18 -11.04 5.63 -11.29
CA ARG A 18 -12.09 6.65 -11.53
C ARG A 18 -11.64 8.06 -11.16
N HIS A 19 -10.72 8.19 -10.21
CA HIS A 19 -10.10 9.47 -9.83
C HIS A 19 -8.79 9.77 -10.59
N GLY A 20 -8.49 9.03 -11.67
CA GLY A 20 -7.31 9.26 -12.51
C GLY A 20 -6.01 8.65 -12.00
N VAL A 21 -6.03 7.90 -10.89
CA VAL A 21 -4.84 7.26 -10.32
C VAL A 21 -4.88 5.76 -10.63
N ARG A 22 -4.08 5.33 -11.61
CA ARG A 22 -3.98 3.91 -11.99
C ARG A 22 -2.82 3.24 -11.27
N ILE A 23 -3.12 2.21 -10.48
CA ILE A 23 -2.15 1.41 -9.75
C ILE A 23 -2.35 -0.05 -10.15
N SER A 24 -1.26 -0.76 -10.46
CA SER A 24 -1.33 -2.18 -10.78
C SER A 24 -1.24 -3.04 -9.52
N ARG A 25 -1.82 -4.26 -9.55
CA ARG A 25 -1.61 -5.24 -8.48
C ARG A 25 -0.12 -5.50 -8.22
N LYS A 26 0.68 -5.60 -9.31
CA LYS A 26 2.14 -5.74 -9.22
C LYS A 26 2.75 -4.62 -8.38
N LYS A 27 2.37 -3.36 -8.60
CA LYS A 27 2.91 -2.23 -7.83
C LYS A 27 2.57 -2.34 -6.35
N VAL A 28 1.34 -2.69 -5.99
CA VAL A 28 0.94 -2.91 -4.58
C VAL A 28 1.75 -4.05 -3.96
N ILE A 29 1.91 -5.17 -4.67
CA ILE A 29 2.70 -6.32 -4.21
C ILE A 29 4.16 -5.93 -3.98
N THR A 30 4.80 -5.28 -4.97
CA THR A 30 6.19 -4.86 -4.85
C THR A 30 6.39 -3.87 -3.71
N THR A 31 5.45 -2.94 -3.50
CA THR A 31 5.55 -1.99 -2.38
C THR A 31 5.53 -2.70 -1.02
N VAL A 32 4.85 -3.84 -0.90
CA VAL A 32 4.79 -4.62 0.35
C VAL A 32 6.01 -5.52 0.52
N GLN A 33 6.54 -6.06 -0.58
CA GLN A 33 7.70 -6.96 -0.57
C GLN A 33 9.03 -6.22 -0.43
N ASP A 34 9.13 -5.04 -1.04
CA ASP A 34 10.30 -4.17 -1.07
C ASP A 34 9.89 -2.71 -0.80
N PRO A 35 9.52 -2.40 0.46
CA PRO A 35 9.12 -1.06 0.86
C PRO A 35 10.32 -0.14 1.06
N ASP A 36 10.18 1.13 0.68
CA ASP A 36 11.12 2.20 1.06
C ASP A 36 11.05 2.47 2.57
N LEU A 37 9.86 2.31 3.17
CA LEU A 37 9.60 2.52 4.60
C LEU A 37 8.44 1.62 5.06
N ILE A 38 8.51 1.12 6.29
CA ILE A 38 7.39 0.48 6.98
C ILE A 38 7.00 1.31 8.19
N ASP A 39 5.74 1.73 8.24
CA ASP A 39 5.16 2.42 9.39
C ASP A 39 4.45 1.42 10.31
N HIS A 40 4.89 1.39 11.57
CA HIS A 40 4.45 0.47 12.61
C HIS A 40 3.49 1.10 13.65
N SER A 41 3.10 2.36 13.46
CA SER A 41 2.32 3.13 14.45
C SER A 41 0.89 2.63 14.68
N HIS A 42 0.39 1.72 13.84
CA HIS A 42 -0.98 1.19 13.88
C HIS A 42 -1.07 -0.32 14.10
N THR A 43 -0.14 -0.89 14.89
CA THR A 43 -0.12 -2.33 15.23
C THR A 43 -1.52 -2.80 15.69
N PRO A 44 -2.05 -3.93 15.16
CA PRO A 44 -1.38 -4.97 14.37
C PRO A 44 -1.31 -4.72 12.85
N LEU A 45 -1.66 -3.52 12.39
CA LEU A 45 -1.54 -3.12 10.98
C LEU A 45 -0.17 -2.53 10.69
N PHE A 46 0.33 -2.84 9.51
CA PHE A 46 1.56 -2.30 8.95
C PHE A 46 1.21 -1.46 7.72
N ILE A 47 1.97 -0.39 7.51
CA ILE A 47 1.83 0.42 6.30
C ILE A 47 3.17 0.42 5.56
N ALA A 48 3.23 -0.33 4.47
CA ALA A 48 4.36 -0.29 3.55
C ALA A 48 4.24 0.93 2.65
N GLN A 49 5.33 1.66 2.48
CA GLN A 49 5.42 2.82 1.62
C GLN A 49 6.40 2.55 0.48
N GLY A 50 6.03 2.95 -0.74
CA GLY A 50 6.92 2.90 -1.90
C GLY A 50 6.69 4.09 -2.82
N ILE A 51 7.69 4.51 -3.60
CA ILE A 51 7.55 5.60 -4.58
C ILE A 51 6.41 5.29 -5.56
N LEU A 52 5.48 6.23 -5.75
CA LEU A 52 4.45 6.16 -6.81
C LEU A 52 4.85 7.00 -8.02
N ASP A 53 5.28 8.24 -7.80
CA ASP A 53 5.79 9.15 -8.82
C ASP A 53 6.77 10.18 -8.21
N LYS A 54 7.04 11.28 -8.94
CA LYS A 54 7.96 12.33 -8.47
C LYS A 54 7.52 12.97 -7.15
N ALA A 55 6.22 13.20 -6.95
CA ALA A 55 5.65 13.93 -5.81
C ALA A 55 4.88 13.03 -4.83
N HIS A 56 4.55 11.80 -5.22
CA HIS A 56 3.70 10.90 -4.45
C HIS A 56 4.38 9.58 -4.08
N VAL A 57 3.90 9.02 -2.97
CA VAL A 57 4.15 7.65 -2.53
C VAL A 57 2.87 6.84 -2.62
N LEU A 58 3.01 5.53 -2.80
CA LEU A 58 1.97 4.54 -2.56
C LEU A 58 2.12 4.03 -1.13
N ARG A 59 1.06 4.13 -0.35
CA ARG A 59 0.96 3.53 0.98
C ARG A 59 0.01 2.34 0.92
N VAL A 60 0.47 1.18 1.39
CA VAL A 60 -0.27 -0.08 1.39
C VAL A 60 -0.46 -0.54 2.82
N VAL A 61 -1.71 -0.63 3.26
CA VAL A 61 -2.07 -1.10 4.60
C VAL A 61 -2.31 -2.60 4.53
N TYR A 62 -1.61 -3.34 5.38
CA TYR A 62 -1.71 -4.78 5.43
C TYR A 62 -1.55 -5.31 6.85
N LYS A 63 -1.93 -6.57 7.05
CA LYS A 63 -1.57 -7.34 8.25
C LYS A 63 -0.85 -8.62 7.87
N LYS A 64 0.01 -9.08 8.77
CA LYS A 64 0.69 -10.38 8.67
C LYS A 64 -0.02 -11.38 9.58
N GLU A 65 -0.49 -12.49 9.01
CA GLU A 65 -1.13 -13.58 9.75
C GLU A 65 -0.44 -14.88 9.32
N GLN A 66 0.38 -15.47 10.21
CA GLN A 66 1.20 -16.65 9.90
C GLN A 66 2.05 -16.42 8.62
N GLN A 67 1.75 -17.14 7.54
CA GLN A 67 2.45 -17.08 6.25
C GLN A 67 1.72 -16.25 5.19
N ILE A 68 0.66 -15.53 5.59
CA ILE A 68 -0.20 -14.73 4.70
C ILE A 68 0.00 -13.24 4.99
N ILE A 69 0.23 -12.46 3.94
CA ILE A 69 0.04 -11.01 3.96
C ILE A 69 -1.35 -10.72 3.42
N LYS A 70 -2.19 -10.07 4.23
CA LYS A 70 -3.52 -9.63 3.81
C LYS A 70 -3.52 -8.13 3.54
N ILE A 71 -3.64 -7.76 2.26
CA ILE A 71 -3.75 -6.37 1.82
C ILE A 71 -5.17 -5.87 2.11
N ILE A 72 -5.27 -4.87 2.98
CA ILE A 72 -6.53 -4.32 3.45
C ILE A 72 -6.96 -3.16 2.55
N THR A 73 -6.06 -2.21 2.29
CA THR A 73 -6.31 -1.06 1.42
C THR A 73 -4.99 -0.43 0.96
N PHE A 74 -5.06 0.51 0.03
CA PHE A 74 -3.91 1.31 -0.39
C PHE A 74 -4.35 2.67 -0.94
N TYR A 75 -3.45 3.65 -0.88
CA TYR A 75 -3.74 5.01 -1.31
C TYR A 75 -2.46 5.75 -1.71
N PRO A 76 -2.56 6.72 -2.65
CA PRO A 76 -1.50 7.68 -2.88
C PRO A 76 -1.41 8.67 -1.72
N GLY A 77 -0.20 9.08 -1.36
CA GLY A 77 0.08 10.13 -0.39
C GLY A 77 1.15 11.09 -0.93
N ARG A 78 1.19 12.34 -0.45
CA ARG A 78 2.24 13.28 -0.86
C ARG A 78 3.54 12.95 -0.14
N LYS A 79 4.66 12.89 -0.86
CA LYS A 79 6.00 12.65 -0.27
C LYS A 79 6.31 13.58 0.90
N SER A 80 6.01 14.86 0.74
CA SER A 80 6.23 15.90 1.76
C SER A 80 5.49 15.67 3.09
N GLN A 81 4.47 14.81 3.12
CA GLN A 81 3.76 14.43 4.35
C GLN A 81 4.49 13.32 5.12
N TYR A 82 5.36 12.55 4.47
CA TYR A 82 5.97 11.34 5.03
C TYR A 82 7.50 11.35 5.05
N GLU A 83 8.16 12.23 4.29
CA GLU A 83 9.62 12.44 4.32
C GLU A 83 10.11 13.14 5.62
N LYS A 84 9.20 13.62 6.46
CA LYS A 84 9.52 14.37 7.69
C LYS A 84 9.66 13.50 8.95
N ARG A 85 9.90 12.20 8.82
CA ARG A 85 10.06 11.29 9.96
C ARG A 85 11.45 10.66 9.95
#